data_AF-A0A101CD75-F1
#
_entry.id   AF-A0A101CD75-F1
#
_cell.length_a   1.000
_cell.length_b   1.000
_cell.length_c   1.000
_cell.angle_alpha   90.00
_cell.angle_beta   90.00
_cell.angle_gamma   90.00
#
_symmetry.space_group_name_H-M   'P 1'
#
loop_
_entity.id
_entity.type
_entity.pdbx_description
1 polymer ?
#
loop_
_entity_poly.entity_id
_entity_poly.type
_entity_poly.pdbx_seq_one_letter_code
_entity_poly.pdbx_strand_id
1 'polypeptide(L)'
;MIFDLSNPIMKQRAIRRIKHLFDKNAKIEVLEKKKNRTYSQNNYLHLILSWYALEYGDKLAEIKLEHFKKKVNPDIFKTTHVNRHTGEEREDWRSSASLNTEEFSLATERFRNYSAQTLGLYLPEPKDLIHLEEIKNKIEEHENKIYL
;
A
#
# COMPACT_ATOMS: atom_id res chain seq x y z
N MET A 1 -1.06 3.19 -14.28
CA MET A 1 -0.75 1.78 -14.52
C MET A 1 0.54 1.66 -15.30
N ILE A 2 1.50 0.91 -14.77
CA ILE A 2 2.77 0.60 -15.43
C ILE A 2 2.59 -0.76 -16.14
N PHE A 3 3.16 -0.90 -17.33
CA PHE A 3 3.09 -2.15 -18.09
C PHE A 3 4.47 -2.79 -18.18
N ASP A 4 4.66 -3.94 -17.52
CA ASP A 4 5.85 -4.76 -17.75
C ASP A 4 5.68 -5.53 -19.06
N LEU A 5 6.38 -5.08 -20.10
CA LEU A 5 6.30 -5.69 -21.43
C LEU A 5 7.04 -7.03 -21.54
N SER A 6 7.77 -7.45 -20.51
CA SER A 6 8.30 -8.82 -20.41
C SER A 6 7.21 -9.85 -20.11
N ASN A 7 6.10 -9.42 -19.50
CA ASN A 7 4.91 -10.24 -19.29
C ASN A 7 3.99 -10.17 -20.54
N PRO A 8 3.73 -11.30 -21.23
CA PRO A 8 2.90 -11.31 -22.44
C PRO A 8 1.47 -10.78 -22.23
N ILE A 9 0.87 -11.02 -21.06
CA ILE A 9 -0.48 -10.56 -20.73
C ILE A 9 -0.49 -9.04 -20.59
N MET A 10 0.49 -8.48 -19.87
CA MET A 10 0.62 -7.03 -19.70
C MET A 10 0.94 -6.34 -21.02
N LYS A 11 1.76 -6.96 -21.88
CA LYS A 11 2.03 -6.47 -23.23
C LYS A 11 0.75 -6.32 -24.06
N GLN A 12 -0.13 -7.32 -24.03
CA GLN A 12 -1.44 -7.22 -24.70
C GLN A 12 -2.34 -6.15 -24.08
N ARG A 13 -2.35 -6.01 -22.75
CA ARG A 13 -3.10 -4.94 -22.06
C ARG A 13 -2.60 -3.55 -22.46
N ALA A 14 -1.28 -3.36 -22.57
CA ALA A 14 -0.68 -2.11 -23.01
C ALA A 14 -1.16 -1.74 -24.42
N ILE A 15 -1.12 -2.69 -25.36
CA ILE A 15 -1.61 -2.49 -26.73
C ILE A 15 -3.09 -2.07 -26.72
N ARG A 16 -3.95 -2.77 -25.97
CA ARG A 16 -5.37 -2.41 -25.87
C ARG A 16 -5.58 -1.01 -25.30
N ARG A 17 -4.84 -0.63 -24.25
CA ARG A 17 -4.93 0.69 -23.64
C ARG A 17 -4.49 1.80 -24.61
N ILE A 18 -3.41 1.58 -25.34
CA ILE A 18 -2.91 2.55 -26.34
C ILE A 18 -3.93 2.72 -27.47
N LYS A 19 -4.49 1.62 -28.00
CA LYS A 19 -5.56 1.68 -29.01
C LYS A 19 -6.75 2.52 -28.55
N HIS A 20 -7.23 2.27 -27.34
CA HIS A 20 -8.31 3.06 -26.73
C HIS A 20 -7.97 4.56 -26.60
N LEU A 21 -6.71 4.90 -26.35
CA LEU A 21 -6.26 6.30 -26.29
C LEU A 21 -6.19 6.95 -27.67
N PHE A 22 -5.86 6.19 -28.72
CA PHE A 22 -5.97 6.66 -30.11
C PHE A 22 -7.42 6.98 -30.47
N ASP A 23 -8.36 6.10 -30.16
CA ASP A 23 -9.79 6.32 -30.44
C ASP A 23 -10.33 7.57 -29.73
N LYS A 24 -9.77 7.90 -28.57
CA LYS A 24 -10.10 9.11 -27.79
C LYS A 24 -9.38 10.38 -28.26
N ASN A 25 -8.49 10.32 -29.25
CA ASN A 25 -7.59 11.43 -29.63
C ASN A 25 -6.88 12.05 -28.41
N ALA A 26 -6.50 11.20 -27.44
CA ALA A 26 -5.91 11.68 -26.19
C ALA A 26 -4.47 12.17 -26.41
N LYS A 27 -4.07 13.23 -25.69
CA LYS A 27 -2.65 13.58 -25.55
C LYS A 27 -1.99 12.53 -24.64
N ILE A 28 -0.95 11.86 -25.13
CA ILE A 28 -0.24 10.81 -24.39
C ILE A 28 1.24 11.13 -24.24
N GLU A 29 1.83 10.68 -23.13
CA GLU A 29 3.27 10.64 -22.90
C GLU A 29 3.68 9.18 -22.74
N VAL A 30 4.74 8.76 -23.44
CA VAL A 30 5.30 7.41 -23.34
C VAL A 30 6.71 7.53 -22.77
N LEU A 31 6.91 6.96 -21.59
CA LEU A 31 8.19 6.97 -20.88
C LEU A 31 8.64 5.54 -20.62
N GLU A 32 9.91 5.25 -20.93
CA GLU A 32 10.54 4.02 -20.45
C GLU A 32 10.80 4.15 -18.94
N LYS A 33 10.28 3.20 -18.17
CA LYS A 33 10.53 3.11 -16.73
C LYS A 33 11.58 2.03 -16.49
N LYS A 34 12.66 2.41 -15.80
CA LYS A 34 13.63 1.45 -15.27
C LYS A 34 12.97 0.63 -14.18
N LYS A 35 13.33 -0.66 -14.10
CA LYS A 35 12.90 -1.51 -12.99
C LYS A 35 13.29 -0.88 -11.66
N ASN A 36 12.32 -0.74 -10.76
CA ASN A 36 12.60 -0.35 -9.39
C ASN A 36 13.43 -1.44 -8.74
N ARG A 37 14.57 -1.06 -8.15
CA ARG A 37 15.46 -2.01 -7.47
C ARG A 37 15.05 -2.22 -6.00
N THR A 38 14.40 -1.23 -5.40
CA THR A 38 13.99 -1.23 -4.00
C THR A 38 12.80 -0.30 -3.78
N TYR A 39 12.00 -0.60 -2.75
CA TYR A 39 11.02 0.32 -2.19
C TYR A 39 11.60 0.99 -0.95
N SER A 40 11.27 2.27 -0.73
CA SER A 40 11.45 2.86 0.60
C SER A 40 10.53 2.15 1.59
N GLN A 41 10.94 2.10 2.86
CA GLN A 41 10.14 1.51 3.94
C GLN A 41 8.70 2.03 3.92
N ASN A 42 8.52 3.35 3.92
CA ASN A 42 7.20 3.97 3.89
C ASN A 42 6.37 3.59 2.64
N ASN A 43 6.98 3.55 1.45
CA ASN A 43 6.27 3.17 0.23
C ASN A 43 5.83 1.70 0.27
N TYR A 44 6.70 0.82 0.78
CA TYR A 44 6.38 -0.58 0.95
C TYR A 44 5.23 -0.79 1.95
N LEU A 45 5.29 -0.16 3.13
CA LEU A 45 4.21 -0.25 4.13
C LEU A 45 2.89 0.28 3.57
N HIS A 46 2.91 1.44 2.91
CA HIS A 46 1.71 1.98 2.29
C HIS A 46 1.11 0.99 1.29
N LEU A 47 1.94 0.39 0.43
CA LEU A 47 1.50 -0.54 -0.60
C LEU A 47 0.83 -1.78 -0.01
N ILE A 48 1.44 -2.42 0.99
CA ILE A 48 0.86 -3.62 1.61
C ILE A 48 -0.40 -3.30 2.43
N LEU A 49 -0.48 -2.12 3.05
CA LEU A 49 -1.70 -1.66 3.74
C LEU A 49 -2.83 -1.40 2.74
N SER A 50 -2.54 -0.76 1.61
CA SER A 50 -3.50 -0.54 0.52
C SER A 50 -4.01 -1.86 -0.04
N TRP A 51 -3.12 -2.83 -0.24
CA TRP A 51 -3.51 -4.14 -0.73
C TRP A 51 -4.40 -4.88 0.26
N TYR A 52 -4.02 -4.90 1.54
CA TYR A 52 -4.85 -5.48 2.60
C TYR A 52 -6.22 -4.79 2.69
N ALA A 53 -6.26 -3.46 2.64
CA ALA A 53 -7.50 -2.70 2.73
C ALA A 53 -8.46 -3.02 1.58
N LEU A 54 -7.92 -3.16 0.37
CA LEU A 54 -8.69 -3.54 -0.81
C LEU A 54 -9.30 -4.94 -0.66
N GLU A 55 -8.51 -5.93 -0.23
CA GLU A 55 -8.97 -7.31 -0.05
C GLU A 55 -9.90 -7.47 1.17
N TYR A 56 -9.69 -6.68 2.22
CA TYR A 56 -10.56 -6.63 3.40
C TYR A 56 -11.88 -5.90 3.10
N GLY A 57 -11.89 -5.00 2.13
CA GLY A 57 -13.06 -4.20 1.76
C GLY A 57 -13.27 -2.95 2.62
N ASP A 58 -12.18 -2.32 3.10
CA ASP A 58 -12.25 -1.13 3.95
C ASP A 58 -11.27 -0.04 3.48
N LYS A 59 -11.36 1.15 4.08
CA LYS A 59 -10.51 2.29 3.77
C LYS A 59 -9.11 2.07 4.34
N LEU A 60 -8.11 2.50 3.56
CA LEU A 60 -6.71 2.50 4.00
C LEU A 60 -6.51 3.20 5.36
N ALA A 61 -7.22 4.30 5.60
CA ALA A 61 -7.10 5.05 6.85
C ALA A 61 -7.58 4.22 8.06
N GLU A 62 -8.69 3.49 7.92
CA GLU A 62 -9.24 2.62 8.96
C GLU A 62 -8.30 1.45 9.23
N ILE A 63 -7.86 0.75 8.19
CA ILE A 63 -6.87 -0.33 8.33
C ILE A 63 -5.58 0.15 9.00
N LYS A 64 -5.10 1.34 8.62
CA LYS A 64 -3.89 1.90 9.22
C LYS A 64 -4.08 2.20 10.71
N LEU A 65 -5.24 2.67 11.14
CA LEU A 65 -5.50 3.00 12.54
C LEU A 65 -5.87 1.76 13.36
N GLU A 66 -6.96 1.09 12.99
CA GLU A 66 -7.58 0.02 13.78
C GLU A 66 -6.77 -1.27 13.72
N HIS A 67 -6.29 -1.66 12.54
CA HIS A 67 -5.58 -2.94 12.40
C HIS A 67 -4.10 -2.75 12.66
N PHE A 68 -3.44 -1.90 11.87
CA PHE A 68 -1.98 -1.80 11.90
C PHE A 68 -1.45 -1.20 13.21
N LYS A 69 -2.07 -0.13 13.73
CA LYS A 69 -1.61 0.51 14.98
C LYS A 69 -2.25 -0.11 16.22
N LYS A 70 -3.57 -0.06 16.35
CA LYS A 70 -4.26 -0.42 17.60
C LYS A 70 -4.21 -1.93 17.90
N LYS A 71 -4.50 -2.76 16.92
CA LYS A 71 -4.61 -4.21 17.12
C LYS A 71 -3.26 -4.91 17.06
N VAL A 72 -2.44 -4.62 16.05
CA VAL A 72 -1.22 -5.36 15.77
C VAL A 72 0.01 -4.79 16.50
N ASN A 73 0.08 -3.47 16.66
CA ASN A 73 1.29 -2.80 17.17
C ASN A 73 1.00 -1.75 18.28
N PRO A 74 0.14 -2.02 19.28
CA PRO A 74 -0.22 -1.02 20.27
C PRO A 74 0.98 -0.53 21.08
N ASP A 75 1.91 -1.43 21.41
CA ASP A 75 3.16 -1.15 22.11
C ASP A 75 4.07 -0.16 21.37
N ILE A 76 3.99 -0.13 20.03
CA ILE A 76 4.83 0.74 19.20
C ILE A 76 4.16 2.10 18.96
N PHE A 77 2.83 2.15 18.86
CA PHE A 77 2.13 3.35 18.39
C PHE A 77 1.34 4.11 19.45
N LYS A 78 0.93 3.46 20.54
CA LYS A 78 0.09 4.09 21.56
C LYS A 78 0.90 5.12 22.34
N THR A 79 0.37 6.33 22.42
CA THR A 79 0.93 7.45 23.18
C THR A 79 -0.18 8.12 23.99
N THR A 80 0.19 9.02 24.90
CA THR A 80 -0.76 9.87 25.63
C THR A 80 -0.42 11.33 25.41
N HIS A 81 -1.44 12.19 25.41
CA HIS A 81 -1.26 13.64 25.42
C HIS A 81 -2.23 14.27 26.44
N VAL A 82 -1.84 15.42 26.97
CA VAL A 82 -2.69 16.18 27.90
C VAL A 82 -3.48 17.21 27.10
N ASN A 83 -4.81 17.22 27.27
CA ASN A 83 -5.66 18.26 26.71
C ASN A 83 -5.33 19.59 27.39
N ARG A 84 -4.89 20.58 26.60
CA ARG A 84 -4.45 21.89 27.11
C ARG A 84 -5.55 22.69 27.83
N HIS A 85 -6.82 22.39 27.57
CA HIS A 85 -7.95 23.13 28.14
C HIS A 85 -8.55 22.40 29.33
N THR A 86 -8.72 21.08 29.25
CA THR A 86 -9.36 20.29 30.32
C THR A 86 -8.37 19.68 31.30
N GLY A 87 -7.07 19.59 30.94
CA GLY A 87 -6.05 18.90 31.74
C GLY A 87 -6.16 17.37 31.69
N GLU A 88 -7.09 16.82 30.91
CA GLU A 88 -7.31 15.38 30.81
C GLU A 88 -6.21 14.70 29.99
N GLU A 89 -5.71 13.57 30.49
CA GLU A 89 -4.91 12.66 29.68
C GLU A 89 -5.79 11.92 28.68
N ARG A 90 -5.42 11.97 27.40
CA ARG A 90 -6.10 11.30 26.30
C ARG A 90 -5.14 10.42 25.52
N GLU A 91 -5.65 9.29 25.06
CA GLU A 91 -4.90 8.40 24.18
C GLU A 91 -4.69 9.05 22.81
N ASP A 92 -3.51 8.81 22.25
CA ASP A 92 -3.12 9.22 20.90
C ASP A 92 -2.29 8.13 20.23
N TRP A 93 -2.05 8.27 18.93
CA TRP A 93 -1.42 7.26 18.08
C TRP A 93 -0.39 7.91 17.17
N ARG A 94 0.88 7.81 17.54
CA ARG A 94 1.97 8.46 16.79
C ARG A 94 2.05 8.02 15.32
N SER A 95 2.69 8.82 14.49
CA SER A 95 2.79 8.58 13.05
C SER A 95 3.74 7.42 12.73
N SER A 96 3.45 6.67 11.65
CA SER A 96 4.40 5.69 11.11
C SER A 96 5.68 6.34 10.56
N ALA A 97 5.65 7.64 10.29
CA ALA A 97 6.82 8.40 9.81
C ALA A 97 7.86 8.65 10.91
N SER A 98 7.49 8.52 12.19
CA SER A 98 8.41 8.72 13.32
C SER A 98 9.06 7.43 13.83
N LEU A 99 8.81 6.30 13.16
CA LEU A 99 9.40 5.02 13.56
C LEU A 99 10.88 4.97 13.19
N ASN A 100 11.66 4.32 14.04
CA ASN A 100 13.01 3.90 13.67
C ASN A 100 12.98 2.61 12.81
N THR A 101 14.13 2.23 12.26
CA THR A 101 14.26 1.08 11.36
C THR A 101 13.83 -0.25 11.99
N GLU A 102 14.10 -0.44 13.28
CA GLU A 102 13.77 -1.68 14.02
C GLU A 102 12.28 -1.77 14.27
N GLU A 103 11.68 -0.71 14.80
CA GLU A 103 10.23 -0.57 15.00
C GLU A 103 9.47 -0.78 13.69
N PHE A 104 9.98 -0.22 12.59
CA PHE A 104 9.37 -0.36 11.28
C PHE A 104 9.35 -1.80 10.81
N SER A 105 10.50 -2.48 10.94
CA SER A 105 10.67 -3.87 10.51
C SER A 105 9.75 -4.79 11.32
N LEU A 106 9.76 -4.63 12.65
CA LEU A 106 8.92 -5.39 13.57
C LEU A 106 7.42 -5.16 13.31
N ALA A 107 7.00 -3.89 13.21
CA ALA A 107 5.60 -3.55 12.99
C ALA A 107 5.07 -4.11 11.68
N THR A 108 5.90 -4.07 10.63
CA THR A 108 5.54 -4.57 9.32
C THR A 108 5.47 -6.10 9.29
N GLU A 109 6.44 -6.78 9.90
CA GLU A 109 6.43 -8.24 10.00
C GLU A 109 5.19 -8.75 10.76
N ARG A 110 4.89 -8.15 11.92
CA ARG A 110 3.69 -8.45 12.69
C ARG A 110 2.42 -8.27 11.84
N PHE A 111 2.36 -7.22 11.03
CA PHE A 111 1.21 -6.99 10.15
C PHE A 111 1.09 -8.03 9.01
N ARG A 112 2.20 -8.43 8.38
CA ARG A 112 2.17 -9.52 7.39
C ARG A 112 1.66 -10.82 7.99
N ASN A 113 2.13 -11.17 9.19
CA ASN A 113 1.69 -12.37 9.90
C ASN A 113 0.20 -12.28 10.28
N TYR A 114 -0.23 -11.12 10.77
CA TYR A 114 -1.65 -10.85 11.05
C TYR A 114 -2.53 -10.99 9.80
N SER A 115 -2.08 -10.51 8.65
CA SER A 115 -2.79 -10.63 7.38
C SER A 115 -2.99 -12.09 6.97
N ALA A 116 -1.92 -12.87 7.04
CA ALA A 116 -1.97 -14.30 6.71
C ALA A 116 -2.90 -15.07 7.66
N GLN A 117 -2.91 -14.73 8.96
CA GLN A 117 -3.77 -15.38 9.95
C GLN A 117 -5.24 -14.96 9.84
N THR A 118 -5.51 -13.70 9.53
CA THR A 118 -6.89 -13.14 9.58
C THR A 118 -7.64 -13.34 8.28
N LEU A 119 -6.99 -13.12 7.13
CA LEU A 119 -7.61 -13.19 5.80
C LEU A 119 -7.09 -14.34 4.95
N GLY A 120 -6.07 -15.09 5.40
CA GLY A 120 -5.33 -15.99 4.51
C GLY A 120 -4.56 -15.23 3.42
N LEU A 121 -4.41 -13.91 3.56
CA LEU A 121 -3.82 -13.06 2.53
C LEU A 121 -2.31 -12.94 2.74
N TYR A 122 -1.55 -13.45 1.77
CA TYR A 122 -0.11 -13.26 1.70
C TYR A 122 0.22 -11.80 1.33
N LEU A 123 0.97 -11.12 2.19
CA LEU A 123 1.57 -9.83 1.90
C LEU A 123 3.04 -10.03 1.51
N PRO A 124 3.46 -9.61 0.30
CA PRO A 124 4.80 -9.86 -0.21
C PRO A 124 5.90 -9.25 0.66
N GLU A 125 7.08 -9.84 0.64
CA GLU A 125 8.25 -9.27 1.30
C GLU A 125 8.79 -8.03 0.55
N PRO A 126 9.56 -7.13 1.21
CA PRO A 126 10.14 -5.96 0.53
C PRO A 126 11.03 -6.30 -0.68
N LYS A 127 11.61 -7.51 -0.67
CA LYS A 127 12.50 -8.01 -1.73
C LYS A 127 11.75 -8.67 -2.88
N ASP A 128 10.48 -9.02 -2.71
CA ASP A 128 9.66 -9.62 -3.75
C ASP A 128 9.07 -8.55 -4.68
N LEU A 129 9.96 -7.93 -5.46
CA LEU A 129 9.63 -6.77 -6.29
C LEU A 129 8.57 -7.11 -7.35
N ILE A 130 8.53 -8.36 -7.81
CA ILE A 130 7.58 -8.83 -8.83
C ILE A 130 6.18 -8.78 -8.25
N HIS A 131 5.94 -9.45 -7.11
CA HIS A 131 4.62 -9.41 -6.48
C HIS A 131 4.23 -7.99 -6.03
N LEU A 132 5.19 -7.19 -5.54
CA LEU A 132 4.91 -5.80 -5.18
C LEU A 132 4.43 -4.97 -6.38
N GLU A 133 5.02 -5.17 -7.56
CA GLU A 133 4.57 -4.50 -8.78
C GLU A 133 3.19 -4.99 -9.25
N GLU A 134 2.90 -6.28 -9.09
CA GLU A 134 1.59 -6.84 -9.38
C GLU A 134 0.48 -6.24 -8.51
N ILE A 135 0.66 -6.22 -7.17
CA ILE A 135 -0.34 -5.64 -6.26
C ILE A 135 -0.51 -4.15 -6.51
N LYS A 136 0.58 -3.43 -6.80
CA LYS A 136 0.52 -1.99 -7.14
C LYS A 136 -0.34 -1.76 -8.37
N ASN A 137 -0.13 -2.54 -9.43
CA ASN A 137 -0.93 -2.43 -10.65
C ASN A 137 -2.41 -2.76 -10.40
N LYS A 138 -2.71 -3.75 -9.55
CA LYS A 138 -4.10 -4.08 -9.16
C LYS A 138 -4.78 -2.94 -8.39
N ILE A 139 -4.08 -2.33 -7.44
CA ILE A 139 -4.59 -1.16 -6.69
C ILE A 139 -4.87 -0.01 -7.64
N GLU A 140 -3.92 0.34 -8.51
CA GLU A 140 -4.11 1.40 -9.50
C GLU A 140 -5.28 1.06 -10.46
N GLU A 141 -5.44 -0.19 -10.87
CA GLU A 141 -6.57 -0.60 -11.71
C GLU A 141 -7.91 -0.38 -11.00
N HIS A 142 -8.01 -0.72 -9.72
CA HIS A 142 -9.21 -0.51 -8.91
C HIS A 142 -9.53 0.98 -8.72
N GLU A 143 -8.53 1.80 -8.38
CA GLU A 143 -8.71 3.26 -8.25
C GLU A 143 -9.17 3.89 -9.57
N ASN A 144 -8.62 3.45 -10.70
CA ASN A 144 -9.01 3.97 -12.02
C ASN A 144 -10.41 3.50 -12.46
N LYS A 145 -10.90 2.35 -11.99
CA LYS A 145 -12.27 1.87 -12.26
C LYS A 145 -13.35 2.71 -11.57
N ILE A 146 -13.01 3.43 -10.51
CA ILE A 146 -13.93 4.40 -9.88
C ILE A 146 -14.18 5.60 -10.82
N TYR A 147 -13.32 5.82 -11.81
CA TYR A 147 -13.37 6.95 -12.76
C TYR A 147 -13.73 6.56 -14.20
N LEU A 148 -14.31 5.37 -14.42
CA LEU A 148 -14.85 4.92 -15.70
C LEU A 148 -16.34 4.59 -15.56
#